data_AF-A0A3S0CBR4-F1
#
_entry.id   AF-A0A3S0CBR4-F1
#
_cell.length_a   1.000
_cell.length_b   1.000
_cell.length_c   1.000
_cell.angle_alpha   90.00
_cell.angle_beta   90.00
_cell.angle_gamma   90.00
#
_symmetry.space_group_name_H-M   'P 1'
#
loop_
_entity.id
_entity.type
_entity.pdbx_description
1 polymer ?
#
loop_
_entity_poly.entity_id
_entity_poly.type
_entity_poly.pdbx_seq_one_letter_code
_entity_poly.pdbx_strand_id
1 'polypeptide(L)'
;MNTLFNNTEVAFALKSDTELERAYFLFKLIDSQPLVKIGTAVTNFALKAHLPVEGLIRSTVFDHFCGGVNENDCLRVVDKMYTKGVSSVLDYSVEGKEEEAQFDAALNMTLKTIEFAREREAIPFAVFKPTGFGRLALYEKVGDKAHLTENEQKEWNRVIERFDIACKTAFEKDVLLLIDAEESWMQDAADAIVADMMRKYNKQKAIVFNTLQMYRWDRLDYLKNLHEQAKAEGFYI
;
A
#
# COMPACT_ATOMS: atom_id res chain seq x y z
N MET A 1 -29.96 19.68 0.43
CA MET A 1 -29.69 18.45 -0.36
C MET A 1 -29.13 17.40 0.59
N ASN A 2 -29.89 16.34 0.89
CA ASN A 2 -29.36 15.18 1.59
C ASN A 2 -28.63 14.32 0.57
N THR A 3 -27.33 14.55 0.41
CA THR A 3 -26.46 13.59 -0.28
C THR A 3 -26.14 12.45 0.67
N LEU A 4 -25.94 11.24 0.14
CA LEU A 4 -25.54 10.04 0.89
C LEU A 4 -24.34 10.29 1.83
N PHE A 5 -23.48 11.26 1.49
CA PHE A 5 -22.24 11.58 2.22
C PHE A 5 -22.40 12.48 3.46
N ASN A 6 -23.58 13.06 3.71
CA ASN A 6 -23.78 13.95 4.86
C ASN A 6 -24.28 13.24 6.12
N ASN A 7 -24.52 11.92 6.07
CA ASN A 7 -25.00 11.17 7.22
C ASN A 7 -23.82 10.70 8.10
N THR A 8 -23.44 11.56 9.05
CA THR A 8 -22.34 11.29 9.99
C THR A 8 -22.67 10.18 10.98
N GLU A 9 -23.94 9.98 11.34
CA GLU A 9 -24.36 8.87 12.22
C GLU A 9 -24.00 7.52 11.59
N VAL A 10 -24.27 7.35 10.29
CA VAL A 10 -23.87 6.13 9.55
C VAL A 10 -22.36 6.06 9.37
N ALA A 11 -21.71 7.18 8.99
CA ALA A 11 -20.26 7.21 8.76
C ALA A 11 -19.44 6.84 10.00
N PHE A 12 -19.93 7.22 11.19
CA PHE A 12 -19.26 6.96 12.46
C PHE A 12 -19.95 5.88 13.30
N ALA A 13 -20.84 5.07 12.72
CA ALA A 13 -21.60 4.02 13.43
C ALA A 13 -20.73 2.96 14.14
N LEU A 14 -19.44 2.89 13.81
CA LEU A 14 -18.46 2.01 14.44
C LEU A 14 -17.63 2.68 15.54
N LYS A 15 -17.85 3.96 15.83
CA LYS A 15 -17.06 4.73 16.81
C LYS A 15 -17.94 5.11 17.99
N SER A 16 -17.36 5.01 19.18
CA SER A 16 -17.92 5.57 20.42
C SER A 16 -17.65 7.07 20.50
N ASP A 17 -18.43 7.79 21.31
CA ASP A 17 -18.23 9.22 21.56
C ASP A 17 -16.81 9.51 22.05
N THR A 18 -16.26 8.66 22.92
CA THR A 18 -14.87 8.79 23.40
C THR A 18 -13.84 8.63 22.28
N GLU A 19 -14.04 7.70 21.35
CA GLU A 19 -13.16 7.56 20.18
C GLU A 19 -13.23 8.79 19.27
N LEU A 20 -14.42 9.39 19.11
CA LEU A 20 -14.64 10.59 18.32
C LEU A 20 -14.02 11.83 18.96
N GLU A 21 -14.20 12.03 20.27
CA GLU A 21 -13.57 13.12 21.02
C GLU A 21 -12.05 13.01 20.98
N ARG A 22 -11.50 11.81 21.20
CA ARG A 22 -10.05 11.57 21.08
C ARG A 22 -9.53 11.93 19.70
N ALA A 23 -10.23 11.51 18.63
CA ALA A 23 -9.86 11.86 17.26
C ALA A 23 -9.92 13.38 17.03
N TYR A 24 -10.97 14.05 17.52
CA TYR A 24 -11.12 15.50 17.42
C TYR A 24 -9.94 16.25 18.07
N PHE A 25 -9.58 15.89 19.31
CA PHE A 25 -8.44 16.50 19.99
C PHE A 25 -7.12 16.21 19.29
N LEU A 26 -6.92 14.98 18.81
CA LEU A 26 -5.74 14.60 18.03
C LEU A 26 -5.60 15.48 16.78
N PHE A 27 -6.65 15.62 15.98
CA PHE A 27 -6.61 16.45 14.78
C PHE A 27 -6.41 17.93 15.10
N LYS A 28 -7.01 18.45 16.18
CA LYS A 28 -6.74 19.83 16.64
C LYS A 28 -5.28 20.05 17.02
N LEU A 29 -4.63 19.04 17.60
CA LEU A 29 -3.20 19.11 17.91
C LEU A 29 -2.37 19.09 16.63
N ILE A 30 -2.67 18.19 15.69
CA ILE A 30 -1.94 18.05 14.41
C ILE A 30 -2.09 19.31 13.54
N ASP A 31 -3.24 19.97 13.56
CA ASP A 31 -3.49 21.24 12.85
C ASP A 31 -2.59 22.39 13.36
N SER A 32 -2.02 22.26 14.56
CA SER A 32 -1.09 23.23 15.13
C SER A 32 0.37 22.87 14.83
N GLN A 33 0.95 23.50 13.80
CA GLN A 33 2.35 23.30 13.44
C GLN A 33 3.35 23.44 14.62
N PRO A 34 3.22 24.43 15.53
CA PRO A 34 4.11 24.54 16.69
C PRO A 34 3.99 23.34 17.64
N LEU A 35 2.77 22.86 17.92
CA LEU A 35 2.55 21.72 18.80
C LEU A 35 3.08 20.42 18.19
N VAL A 36 2.92 20.23 16.88
CA VAL A 36 3.52 19.09 16.16
C VAL A 36 5.03 19.10 16.32
N LYS A 37 5.70 20.24 16.08
CA LYS A 37 7.18 20.35 16.23
C LYS A 37 7.65 20.01 17.64
N ILE A 38 6.97 20.53 18.67
CA ILE A 38 7.28 20.23 20.07
C ILE A 38 7.03 18.74 20.36
N GLY A 39 5.89 18.21 19.95
CA GLY A 39 5.51 16.81 20.14
C GLY A 39 6.52 15.85 19.52
N THR A 40 6.97 16.13 18.29
CA THR A 40 8.02 15.34 17.62
C THR A 40 9.33 15.36 18.40
N ALA A 41 9.78 16.54 18.86
CA ALA A 41 11.03 16.65 19.61
C ALA A 41 10.96 15.89 20.95
N VAL A 42 9.87 16.05 21.70
CA VAL A 42 9.65 15.37 22.99
C VAL A 42 9.54 13.86 22.80
N THR A 43 8.77 13.40 21.81
CA THR A 43 8.61 11.97 21.52
C THR A 43 9.95 11.33 21.16
N ASN A 44 10.73 11.97 20.28
CA ASN A 44 12.05 11.47 19.91
C ASN A 44 13.02 11.42 21.09
N PHE A 45 12.98 12.42 21.98
CA PHE A 45 13.77 12.41 23.21
C PHE A 45 13.35 11.23 24.10
N ALA A 46 12.05 11.07 24.35
CA ALA A 46 11.52 10.03 25.22
C ALA A 46 11.88 8.62 24.74
N LEU A 47 11.78 8.36 23.43
CA LEU A 47 12.18 7.08 22.83
C LEU A 47 13.70 6.84 22.97
N LYS A 48 14.53 7.84 22.67
CA LYS A 48 16.00 7.71 22.81
C LYS A 48 16.43 7.52 24.27
N ALA A 49 15.73 8.15 25.19
CA ALA A 49 15.95 8.00 26.63
C ALA A 49 15.29 6.74 27.21
N HIS A 50 14.65 5.91 26.38
CA HIS A 50 13.96 4.68 26.79
C HIS A 50 12.90 4.92 27.88
N LEU A 51 12.24 6.09 27.85
CA LEU A 51 11.12 6.39 28.74
C LEU A 51 9.90 5.54 28.33
N PRO A 52 9.04 5.11 29.28
CA PRO A 52 7.90 4.23 29.02
C PRO A 52 6.72 4.97 28.37
N VAL A 53 6.92 5.55 27.19
CA VAL A 53 5.92 6.34 26.45
C VAL A 53 5.20 5.56 25.36
N GLU A 54 5.63 4.33 25.06
CA GLU A 54 5.08 3.50 23.98
C GLU A 54 3.58 3.26 24.14
N GLY A 55 3.10 3.00 25.36
CA GLY A 55 1.67 2.80 25.62
C GLY A 55 0.82 4.05 25.37
N LEU A 56 1.37 5.24 25.65
CA LEU A 56 0.71 6.50 25.35
C LEU A 56 0.66 6.75 23.84
N ILE A 57 1.77 6.53 23.13
CA ILE A 57 1.83 6.64 21.67
C ILE A 57 0.85 5.66 21.03
N ARG A 58 0.79 4.42 21.54
CA ARG A 58 -0.11 3.37 21.06
C ARG A 58 -1.58 3.80 21.19
N SER A 59 -2.00 4.17 22.39
CA SER A 59 -3.39 4.53 22.69
C SER A 59 -3.88 5.86 22.10
N THR A 60 -3.00 6.64 21.47
CA THR A 60 -3.33 7.96 20.90
C THR A 60 -3.17 7.97 19.38
N VAL A 61 -1.98 8.33 18.89
CA VAL A 61 -1.69 8.54 17.47
C VAL A 61 -1.75 7.22 16.71
N PHE A 62 -1.12 6.17 17.25
CA PHE A 62 -1.02 4.88 16.57
C PHE A 62 -2.39 4.23 16.37
N ASP A 63 -3.21 4.12 17.43
CA ASP A 63 -4.56 3.55 17.36
C ASP A 63 -5.49 4.29 16.38
N HIS A 64 -5.19 5.54 16.04
CA HIS A 64 -5.97 6.31 15.09
C HIS A 64 -5.56 6.05 13.63
N PHE A 65 -4.24 5.95 13.36
CA PHE A 65 -3.70 5.85 12.01
C PHE A 65 -3.30 4.43 11.58
N CYS A 66 -3.12 3.51 12.53
CA CYS A 66 -2.69 2.14 12.30
C CYS A 66 -3.76 1.16 12.78
N GLY A 67 -4.06 0.13 11.97
CA GLY A 67 -5.00 -0.92 12.35
C GLY A 67 -4.50 -1.83 13.47
N GLY A 68 -3.18 -1.91 13.64
CA GLY A 68 -2.48 -2.75 14.61
C GLY A 68 -0.98 -2.80 14.34
N VAL A 69 -0.21 -3.43 15.22
CA VAL A 69 1.25 -3.59 15.07
C VAL A 69 1.67 -4.77 14.18
N ASN A 70 0.72 -5.64 13.84
CA ASN A 70 0.86 -6.76 12.90
C ASN A 70 -0.53 -7.18 12.39
N GLU A 71 -0.57 -8.13 11.45
CA GLU A 71 -1.77 -8.57 10.76
C GLU A 71 -2.84 -9.13 11.73
N ASN A 72 -2.42 -9.81 12.80
CA ASN A 72 -3.35 -10.35 13.80
C ASN A 72 -3.95 -9.25 14.68
N ASP A 73 -3.17 -8.23 15.05
CA ASP A 73 -3.66 -7.07 15.82
C ASP A 73 -4.68 -6.27 15.01
N CYS A 74 -4.52 -6.23 13.68
CA CYS A 74 -5.47 -5.59 12.76
C CYS A 74 -6.84 -6.28 12.71
N LEU A 75 -6.93 -7.60 12.98
CA LEU A 75 -8.16 -8.37 12.78
C LEU A 75 -9.36 -7.82 13.53
N ARG A 76 -9.16 -7.31 14.74
CA ARG A 76 -10.25 -6.69 15.51
C ARG A 76 -10.91 -5.54 14.74
N VAL A 77 -10.12 -4.72 14.05
CA VAL A 77 -10.61 -3.60 13.25
C VAL A 77 -11.24 -4.12 11.96
N VAL A 78 -10.57 -5.06 11.29
CA VAL A 78 -11.06 -5.70 10.04
C VAL A 78 -12.45 -6.31 10.26
N ASP A 79 -12.61 -7.15 11.28
CA ASP A 79 -13.88 -7.83 11.57
C ASP A 79 -14.99 -6.83 11.89
N LYS A 80 -14.67 -5.78 12.67
CA LYS A 80 -15.60 -4.71 13.02
C LYS A 80 -16.09 -3.96 11.77
N MET A 81 -15.19 -3.62 10.84
CA MET A 81 -15.52 -2.99 9.56
C MET A 81 -16.37 -3.92 8.69
N TYR A 82 -16.03 -5.21 8.67
CA TYR A 82 -16.73 -6.21 7.86
C TYR A 82 -18.18 -6.42 8.31
N THR A 83 -18.49 -6.24 9.61
CA THR A 83 -19.90 -6.23 10.09
C THR A 83 -20.77 -5.14 9.45
N LYS A 84 -20.16 -4.13 8.83
CA LYS A 84 -20.83 -3.05 8.09
C LYS A 84 -20.73 -3.23 6.56
N GLY A 85 -20.27 -4.38 6.10
CA GLY A 85 -20.06 -4.65 4.68
C GLY A 85 -18.85 -3.93 4.09
N VAL A 86 -17.88 -3.53 4.94
CA VAL A 86 -16.66 -2.85 4.51
C VAL A 86 -15.46 -3.79 4.67
N SER A 87 -14.86 -4.18 3.55
CA SER A 87 -13.60 -4.94 3.54
C SER A 87 -12.40 -4.04 3.86
N SER A 88 -11.29 -4.66 4.23
CA SER A 88 -10.03 -3.99 4.56
C SER A 88 -8.90 -4.46 3.66
N VAL A 89 -7.88 -3.63 3.53
CA VAL A 89 -6.62 -3.96 2.86
C VAL A 89 -5.51 -3.75 3.88
N LEU A 90 -4.62 -4.72 4.02
CA LEU A 90 -3.48 -4.61 4.91
C LEU A 90 -2.31 -4.02 4.14
N ASP A 91 -1.97 -2.75 4.44
CA ASP A 91 -0.80 -2.08 3.90
C ASP A 91 0.38 -2.19 4.87
N TYR A 92 1.53 -2.60 4.36
CA TYR A 92 2.77 -2.69 5.13
C TYR A 92 3.53 -1.37 5.06
N SER A 93 3.63 -0.67 6.20
CA SER A 93 4.04 0.73 6.27
C SER A 93 5.56 0.98 6.28
N VAL A 94 6.41 0.00 5.95
CA VAL A 94 7.87 0.20 5.98
C VAL A 94 8.34 0.74 4.63
N GLU A 95 8.83 1.98 4.65
CA GLU A 95 9.27 2.73 3.48
C GLU A 95 10.72 3.25 3.68
N GLY A 96 11.42 3.51 2.57
CA GLY A 96 12.66 4.30 2.57
C GLY A 96 13.95 3.58 2.96
N LYS A 97 13.97 2.23 2.97
CA LYS A 97 15.21 1.46 3.14
C LYS A 97 15.64 0.84 1.81
N GLU A 98 16.74 1.35 1.24
CA GLU A 98 17.25 0.94 -0.06
C GLU A 98 18.34 -0.15 0.04
N GLU A 99 18.01 -1.27 0.65
CA GLU A 99 18.92 -2.41 0.82
C GLU A 99 18.28 -3.70 0.32
N GLU A 100 19.05 -4.55 -0.36
CA GLU A 100 18.55 -5.83 -0.92
C GLU A 100 17.86 -6.72 0.12
N ALA A 101 18.38 -6.77 1.35
CA ALA A 101 17.76 -7.53 2.43
C ALA A 101 16.39 -6.97 2.84
N GLN A 102 16.18 -5.65 2.71
CA GLN A 102 14.89 -5.01 3.00
C GLN A 102 13.89 -5.25 1.86
N PHE A 103 14.37 -5.25 0.61
CA PHE A 103 13.52 -5.62 -0.54
C PHE A 103 13.06 -7.08 -0.47
N ASP A 104 13.96 -7.99 -0.06
CA ASP A 104 13.60 -9.40 0.17
C ASP A 104 12.65 -9.55 1.36
N ALA A 105 12.80 -8.74 2.42
CA ALA A 105 11.87 -8.72 3.54
C ALA A 105 10.48 -8.19 3.13
N ALA A 106 10.42 -7.17 2.27
CA ALA A 106 9.16 -6.67 1.72
C ALA A 106 8.45 -7.71 0.84
N LEU A 107 9.20 -8.47 0.03
CA LEU A 107 8.64 -9.60 -0.71
C LEU A 107 8.05 -10.64 0.26
N ASN A 108 8.81 -11.06 1.26
CA ASN A 108 8.32 -12.04 2.25
C ASN A 108 7.06 -11.55 2.99
N MET A 109 6.99 -10.25 3.31
CA MET A 109 5.79 -9.65 3.90
C MET A 109 4.61 -9.69 2.93
N THR A 110 4.83 -9.37 1.65
CA THR A 110 3.80 -9.45 0.60
C THR A 110 3.27 -10.87 0.43
N LEU A 111 4.15 -11.88 0.44
CA LEU A 111 3.73 -13.29 0.37
C LEU A 111 2.91 -13.69 1.60
N LYS A 112 3.28 -13.19 2.78
CA LYS A 112 2.53 -13.41 4.01
C LYS A 112 1.15 -12.75 3.97
N THR A 113 1.02 -11.53 3.45
CA THR A 113 -0.29 -10.85 3.32
C THR A 113 -1.17 -11.51 2.27
N ILE A 114 -0.61 -12.06 1.19
CA ILE A 114 -1.34 -12.90 0.23
C ILE A 114 -1.95 -14.13 0.93
N GLU A 115 -1.16 -14.86 1.72
CA GLU A 115 -1.67 -16.01 2.48
C GLU A 115 -2.75 -15.59 3.49
N PHE A 116 -2.57 -14.45 4.14
CA PHE A 116 -3.53 -13.91 5.12
C PHE A 116 -4.86 -13.51 4.48
N ALA A 117 -4.81 -12.89 3.30
CA ALA A 117 -5.97 -12.51 2.49
C ALA A 117 -6.75 -13.73 1.98
N ARG A 118 -6.04 -14.78 1.54
CA ARG A 118 -6.68 -16.04 1.09
C ARG A 118 -7.61 -16.63 2.14
N GLU A 119 -7.24 -16.52 3.41
CA GLU A 119 -7.98 -17.12 4.52
C GLU A 119 -9.22 -16.31 4.96
N ARG A 120 -9.43 -15.10 4.43
CA ARG A 120 -10.39 -14.13 4.98
C ARG A 120 -11.08 -13.30 3.89
N GLU A 121 -12.39 -13.51 3.73
CA GLU A 121 -13.21 -12.71 2.80
C GLU A 121 -13.23 -11.20 3.10
N ALA A 122 -12.99 -10.83 4.37
CA ALA A 122 -12.88 -9.43 4.78
C ALA A 122 -11.64 -8.72 4.21
N ILE A 123 -10.66 -9.45 3.67
CA ILE A 123 -9.40 -8.93 3.13
C ILE A 123 -9.22 -9.43 1.69
N PRO A 124 -9.91 -8.80 0.71
CA PRO A 124 -9.93 -9.28 -0.67
C PRO A 124 -8.62 -9.04 -1.44
N PHE A 125 -7.78 -8.11 -0.97
CA PHE A 125 -6.52 -7.74 -1.60
C PHE A 125 -5.33 -7.90 -0.67
N ALA A 126 -4.22 -8.37 -1.25
CA ALA A 126 -2.89 -8.03 -0.77
C ALA A 126 -2.35 -6.83 -1.57
N VAL A 127 -1.45 -6.06 -0.96
CA VAL A 127 -0.86 -4.86 -1.56
C VAL A 127 0.65 -4.85 -1.36
N PHE A 128 1.37 -4.30 -2.34
CA PHE A 128 2.75 -3.87 -2.17
C PHE A 128 3.06 -2.61 -2.99
N LYS A 129 4.11 -1.91 -2.58
CA LYS A 129 4.67 -0.73 -3.26
C LYS A 129 5.86 -1.13 -4.13
N PRO A 130 5.94 -0.72 -5.40
CA PRO A 130 7.10 -0.97 -6.26
C PRO A 130 8.46 -0.70 -5.61
N THR A 131 8.64 0.44 -4.92
CA THR A 131 9.91 0.80 -4.25
C THR A 131 10.22 -0.09 -3.04
N GLY A 132 9.25 -0.87 -2.56
CA GLY A 132 9.48 -1.96 -1.63
C GLY A 132 10.30 -3.10 -2.23
N PHE A 133 10.39 -3.23 -3.57
CA PHE A 133 11.14 -4.29 -4.26
C PHE A 133 12.42 -3.81 -4.95
N GLY A 134 12.70 -2.51 -4.96
CA GLY A 134 13.91 -1.92 -5.54
C GLY A 134 14.00 -0.43 -5.25
N ARG A 135 15.21 0.15 -5.32
CA ARG A 135 15.39 1.57 -5.00
C ARG A 135 14.74 2.49 -6.04
N LEU A 136 14.23 3.62 -5.59
CA LEU A 136 13.50 4.59 -6.42
C LEU A 136 14.33 5.07 -7.63
N ALA A 137 15.61 5.38 -7.38
CA ALA A 137 16.51 5.86 -8.42
C ALA A 137 16.76 4.86 -9.56
N LEU A 138 16.58 3.56 -9.33
CA LEU A 138 16.68 2.56 -10.40
C LEU A 138 15.43 2.58 -11.28
N TYR A 139 14.24 2.68 -10.69
CA TYR A 139 13.00 2.82 -11.45
C TYR A 139 13.00 4.08 -12.31
N GLU A 140 13.40 5.22 -11.75
CA GLU A 140 13.54 6.48 -12.49
C GLU A 140 14.45 6.31 -13.71
N LYS A 141 15.63 5.72 -13.50
CA LYS A 141 16.60 5.48 -14.57
C LYS A 141 16.05 4.56 -15.67
N VAL A 142 15.26 3.54 -15.31
CA VAL A 142 14.59 2.66 -16.28
C VAL A 142 13.47 3.40 -17.01
N GLY A 143 12.67 4.21 -16.31
CA GLY A 143 11.59 5.01 -16.89
C GLY A 143 12.12 6.01 -17.93
N ASP A 144 13.25 6.64 -17.62
CA ASP A 144 13.99 7.54 -18.52
C ASP A 144 14.69 6.82 -19.68
N LYS A 145 14.63 5.49 -19.73
CA LYS A 145 15.31 4.63 -20.72
C LYS A 145 16.81 4.88 -20.77
N ALA A 146 17.40 5.25 -19.63
CA ALA A 146 18.83 5.49 -19.52
C ALA A 146 19.61 4.17 -19.50
N HIS A 147 20.89 4.25 -19.87
CA HIS A 147 21.78 3.09 -19.89
C HIS A 147 22.05 2.58 -18.47
N LEU A 148 21.68 1.33 -18.18
CA LEU A 148 22.03 0.63 -16.94
C LEU A 148 23.44 0.04 -17.04
N THR A 149 24.25 0.22 -16.00
CA THR A 149 25.48 -0.56 -15.82
C THR A 149 25.16 -2.04 -15.62
N GLU A 150 26.14 -2.92 -15.76
CA GLU A 150 25.93 -4.36 -15.55
C GLU A 150 25.39 -4.70 -14.14
N ASN A 151 25.81 -3.94 -13.12
CA ASN A 151 25.33 -4.13 -11.76
C ASN A 151 23.90 -3.64 -11.60
N GLU A 152 23.55 -2.49 -12.17
CA GLU A 152 22.17 -1.99 -12.17
C GLU A 152 21.23 -2.90 -12.96
N GLN A 153 21.70 -3.50 -14.06
CA GLN A 153 20.91 -4.49 -14.80
C GLN A 153 20.64 -5.73 -13.96
N LYS A 154 21.63 -6.21 -13.18
CA LYS A 154 21.42 -7.32 -12.23
C LYS A 154 20.44 -6.94 -11.13
N GLU A 155 20.54 -5.73 -10.59
CA GLU A 155 19.62 -5.17 -9.60
C GLU A 155 18.19 -5.12 -10.18
N TRP A 156 18.03 -4.62 -11.39
CA TRP A 156 16.74 -4.53 -12.08
C TRP A 156 16.12 -5.90 -12.35
N ASN A 157 16.94 -6.88 -12.73
CA ASN A 157 16.47 -8.25 -12.90
C ASN A 157 15.92 -8.83 -11.58
N ARG A 158 16.53 -8.50 -10.44
CA ARG A 158 16.00 -8.89 -9.12
C ARG A 158 14.67 -8.20 -8.81
N VAL A 159 14.50 -6.93 -9.19
CA VAL A 159 13.21 -6.22 -9.06
C VAL A 159 12.12 -6.98 -9.83
N ILE A 160 12.36 -7.29 -11.11
CA ILE A 160 11.42 -8.05 -11.95
C ILE A 160 11.13 -9.42 -11.34
N GLU A 161 12.14 -10.12 -10.82
CA GLU A 161 11.99 -11.42 -10.16
C GLU A 161 11.07 -11.32 -8.93
N ARG A 162 11.20 -10.29 -8.08
CA ARG A 162 10.31 -10.09 -6.92
C ARG A 162 8.86 -9.83 -7.36
N PHE A 163 8.64 -9.02 -8.39
CA PHE A 163 7.31 -8.82 -8.99
C PHE A 163 6.72 -10.13 -9.48
N ASP A 164 7.50 -10.93 -10.21
CA ASP A 164 7.08 -12.21 -10.75
C ASP A 164 6.67 -13.18 -9.64
N ILE A 165 7.50 -13.31 -8.59
CA ILE A 165 7.21 -14.18 -7.44
C ILE A 165 5.92 -13.74 -6.73
N ALA A 166 5.75 -12.45 -6.45
CA ALA A 166 4.55 -11.94 -5.79
C ALA A 166 3.29 -12.15 -6.65
N CYS A 167 3.32 -11.77 -7.93
CA CYS A 167 2.18 -11.91 -8.85
C CYS A 167 1.84 -13.38 -9.14
N LYS A 168 2.85 -14.24 -9.31
CA LYS A 168 2.66 -15.68 -9.44
C LYS A 168 2.00 -16.27 -8.21
N THR A 169 2.45 -15.89 -7.02
CA THR A 169 1.88 -16.40 -5.78
C THR A 169 0.43 -15.96 -5.63
N ALA A 170 0.11 -14.69 -5.89
CA ALA A 170 -1.27 -14.20 -5.88
C ALA A 170 -2.16 -14.97 -6.86
N PHE A 171 -1.67 -15.23 -8.08
CA PHE A 171 -2.36 -16.04 -9.08
C PHE A 171 -2.59 -17.49 -8.61
N GLU A 172 -1.57 -18.16 -8.10
CA GLU A 172 -1.67 -19.55 -7.62
C GLU A 172 -2.59 -19.69 -6.40
N LYS A 173 -2.71 -18.64 -5.58
CA LYS A 173 -3.53 -18.61 -4.38
C LYS A 173 -4.92 -18.02 -4.59
N ASP A 174 -5.21 -17.56 -5.81
CA ASP A 174 -6.45 -16.90 -6.19
C ASP A 174 -6.79 -15.65 -5.35
N VAL A 175 -5.76 -14.85 -5.04
CA VAL A 175 -5.88 -13.62 -4.24
C VAL A 175 -5.64 -12.40 -5.14
N LEU A 176 -6.45 -11.36 -4.99
CA LEU A 176 -6.23 -10.13 -5.74
C LEU A 176 -5.00 -9.40 -5.20
N LEU A 177 -4.11 -8.97 -6.09
CA LEU A 177 -2.88 -8.26 -5.75
C LEU A 177 -2.94 -6.87 -6.38
N LEU A 178 -3.06 -5.85 -5.54
CA LEU A 178 -3.05 -4.45 -5.96
C LEU A 178 -1.64 -3.89 -5.77
N ILE A 179 -1.11 -3.29 -6.82
CA ILE A 179 0.23 -2.70 -6.83
C ILE A 179 0.05 -1.19 -6.74
N ASP A 180 0.63 -0.58 -5.71
CA ASP A 180 0.54 0.85 -5.47
C ASP A 180 1.25 1.65 -6.55
N ALA A 181 0.77 2.87 -6.77
CA ALA A 181 1.46 3.87 -7.54
C ALA A 181 2.14 4.86 -6.59
N GLU A 182 3.35 5.28 -6.95
CA GLU A 182 4.23 6.07 -6.09
C GLU A 182 4.60 7.40 -6.78
N GLU A 183 5.88 7.70 -6.92
CA GLU A 183 6.32 8.98 -7.46
C GLU A 183 6.23 9.04 -8.99
N SER A 184 5.80 10.18 -9.53
CA SER A 184 5.51 10.28 -10.96
C SER A 184 6.71 9.99 -11.87
N TRP A 185 7.94 10.27 -11.41
CA TRP A 185 9.18 10.05 -12.17
C TRP A 185 9.65 8.60 -12.23
N MET A 186 9.13 7.72 -11.37
CA MET A 186 9.43 6.28 -11.39
C MET A 186 8.34 5.45 -12.05
N GLN A 187 7.12 6.01 -12.11
CA GLN A 187 5.90 5.25 -12.34
C GLN A 187 5.85 4.61 -13.72
N ASP A 188 6.48 5.20 -14.75
CA ASP A 188 6.49 4.63 -16.09
C ASP A 188 7.20 3.26 -16.13
N ALA A 189 8.24 3.07 -15.31
CA ALA A 189 8.93 1.79 -15.18
C ALA A 189 8.08 0.76 -14.41
N ALA A 190 7.42 1.18 -13.33
CA ALA A 190 6.51 0.29 -12.60
C ALA A 190 5.31 -0.12 -13.45
N ASP A 191 4.66 0.82 -14.13
CA ASP A 191 3.52 0.56 -15.01
C ASP A 191 3.87 -0.47 -16.11
N ALA A 192 5.08 -0.41 -16.66
CA ALA A 192 5.55 -1.38 -17.64
C ALA A 192 5.66 -2.79 -17.04
N ILE A 193 6.26 -2.93 -15.85
CA ILE A 193 6.33 -4.23 -15.17
C ILE A 193 4.93 -4.73 -14.83
N VAL A 194 4.05 -3.88 -14.29
CA VAL A 194 2.70 -4.29 -13.90
C VAL A 194 1.88 -4.73 -15.12
N ALA A 195 1.97 -4.01 -16.25
CA ALA A 195 1.33 -4.42 -17.49
C ALA A 195 1.86 -5.79 -17.99
N ASP A 196 3.16 -6.05 -17.86
CA ASP A 196 3.74 -7.36 -18.18
C ASP A 196 3.23 -8.46 -17.24
N MET A 197 3.08 -8.18 -15.94
CA MET A 197 2.51 -9.12 -14.96
C MET A 197 1.02 -9.39 -15.23
N MET A 198 0.23 -8.37 -15.57
CA MET A 198 -1.17 -8.53 -16.00
C MET A 198 -1.25 -9.39 -17.25
N ARG A 199 -0.42 -9.13 -18.27
CA ARG A 199 -0.36 -9.93 -19.49
C ARG A 199 -0.06 -11.40 -19.18
N LYS A 200 0.81 -11.67 -18.21
CA LYS A 200 1.24 -13.03 -17.82
C LYS A 200 0.18 -13.77 -16.99
N TYR A 201 -0.42 -13.12 -15.98
CA TYR A 201 -1.24 -13.79 -14.96
C TYR A 201 -2.75 -13.54 -15.10
N ASN A 202 -3.18 -12.42 -15.68
CA ASN A 202 -4.61 -12.10 -15.82
C ASN A 202 -5.22 -12.74 -17.08
N LYS A 203 -5.07 -14.05 -17.29
CA LYS A 203 -5.59 -14.72 -18.50
C LYS A 203 -7.05 -15.15 -18.42
N GLN A 204 -7.56 -15.40 -17.21
CA GLN A 204 -8.94 -15.87 -17.01
C GLN A 204 -9.81 -14.86 -16.26
N LYS A 205 -9.18 -14.11 -15.34
CA LYS A 205 -9.76 -12.99 -14.60
C LYS A 205 -8.64 -12.05 -14.17
N ALA A 206 -8.99 -10.85 -13.71
CA ALA A 206 -8.04 -9.94 -13.11
C ALA A 206 -7.59 -10.46 -11.72
N ILE A 207 -6.28 -10.66 -11.56
CA ILE A 207 -5.60 -11.02 -10.32
C ILE A 207 -4.65 -9.88 -9.93
N VAL A 208 -3.84 -9.43 -10.87
CA VAL A 208 -2.91 -8.31 -10.71
C VAL A 208 -3.61 -7.02 -11.10
N PHE A 209 -3.59 -6.02 -10.22
CA PHE A 209 -4.20 -4.71 -10.42
C PHE A 209 -3.14 -3.62 -10.34
N ASN A 210 -3.22 -2.63 -11.23
CA ASN A 210 -2.38 -1.44 -11.23
C ASN A 210 -3.16 -0.29 -10.60
N THR A 211 -2.46 0.60 -9.89
CA THR A 211 -3.04 1.83 -9.38
C THR A 211 -2.80 2.98 -10.35
N LEU A 212 -3.86 3.68 -10.77
CA LEU A 212 -3.75 4.87 -11.63
C LEU A 212 -4.04 6.14 -10.86
N GLN A 213 -3.03 6.99 -10.71
CA GLN A 213 -3.17 8.27 -10.04
C GLN A 213 -3.80 9.31 -10.98
N MET A 214 -5.12 9.46 -10.96
CA MET A 214 -5.86 10.30 -11.95
C MET A 214 -5.58 11.82 -11.86
N TYR A 215 -4.79 12.27 -10.89
CA TYR A 215 -4.23 13.63 -10.87
C TYR A 215 -3.17 13.88 -11.97
N ARG A 216 -2.60 12.82 -12.56
CA ARG A 216 -1.64 12.88 -13.67
C ARG A 216 -2.42 12.98 -14.98
N TRP A 217 -2.00 13.90 -15.83
CA TRP A 217 -2.71 14.27 -17.06
C TRP A 217 -2.73 13.15 -18.11
N ASP A 218 -1.80 12.19 -18.05
CA ASP A 218 -1.59 11.15 -19.06
C ASP A 218 -2.34 9.82 -18.77
N ARG A 219 -2.91 9.65 -17.57
CA ARG A 219 -3.40 8.34 -17.09
C ARG A 219 -4.62 7.82 -17.84
N LEU A 220 -5.50 8.70 -18.31
CA LEU A 220 -6.66 8.28 -19.09
C LEU A 220 -6.24 7.67 -20.43
N ASP A 221 -5.24 8.25 -21.08
CA ASP A 221 -4.72 7.74 -22.35
C ASP A 221 -3.92 6.45 -22.13
N TYR A 222 -3.14 6.36 -21.05
CA TYR A 222 -2.52 5.11 -20.62
C TYR A 222 -3.55 3.99 -20.45
N LEU A 223 -4.65 4.22 -19.71
CA LEU A 223 -5.69 3.21 -19.47
C LEU A 223 -6.36 2.75 -20.76
N LYS A 224 -6.66 3.66 -21.68
CA LYS A 224 -7.24 3.31 -22.99
C LYS A 224 -6.29 2.43 -23.80
N ASN A 225 -5.00 2.78 -23.83
CA ASN A 225 -3.99 2.01 -24.55
C ASN A 225 -3.82 0.61 -23.95
N LEU A 226 -3.75 0.52 -22.61
CA LEU A 226 -3.67 -0.75 -21.90
C LEU A 226 -4.90 -1.63 -22.17
N HIS A 227 -6.10 -1.03 -22.24
CA HIS A 227 -7.34 -1.74 -22.56
C HIS A 227 -7.36 -2.32 -23.97
N GLU A 228 -6.94 -1.55 -24.97
CA GLU A 228 -6.85 -2.05 -26.34
C GLU A 228 -5.79 -3.15 -26.47
N GLN A 229 -4.67 -3.02 -25.75
CA GLN A 229 -3.66 -4.09 -25.67
C GLN A 229 -4.23 -5.35 -25.00
N ALA A 230 -4.96 -5.20 -23.90
CA ALA A 230 -5.59 -6.30 -23.16
C ALA A 230 -6.57 -7.10 -24.03
N LYS A 231 -7.38 -6.41 -24.84
CA LYS A 231 -8.25 -7.04 -25.84
C LYS A 231 -7.48 -7.78 -26.92
N ALA A 232 -6.44 -7.15 -27.47
CA ALA A 232 -5.66 -7.72 -28.56
C ALA A 232 -4.89 -8.97 -28.15
N GLU A 233 -4.36 -9.00 -26.93
CA GLU A 233 -3.48 -10.05 -26.42
C GLU A 233 -4.18 -11.04 -25.46
N GLY A 234 -5.47 -10.83 -25.18
CA GLY A 234 -6.30 -11.71 -24.36
C GLY A 234 -5.87 -11.77 -22.90
N PHE A 235 -5.90 -10.64 -22.20
CA PHE A 235 -5.78 -10.58 -20.74
C PHE A 235 -6.79 -9.58 -20.15
N TYR A 236 -6.99 -9.65 -18.83
CA TYR A 236 -7.90 -8.78 -18.08
C TYR A 236 -7.13 -7.67 -17.37
N ILE A 237 -7.71 -6.48 -17.34
CA ILE A 237 -7.25 -5.32 -16.57
C ILE A 237 -8.40 -4.73 -15.75
#